data_AF-X0X223-F1
#
_entry.id   AF-X0X223-F1
#
_cell.length_a   1.000
_cell.length_b   1.000
_cell.length_c   1.000
_cell.angle_alpha   90.00
_cell.angle_beta   90.00
_cell.angle_gamma   90.00
#
_symmetry.space_group_name_H-M   'P 1'
#
loop_
_entity.id
_entity.type
_entity.pdbx_description
1 polymer ?
#
loop_
_entity_poly.entity_id
_entity_poly.type
_entity_poly.pdbx_seq_one_letter_code
_entity_poly.pdbx_strand_id
1 'polypeptide(L)'
;MSTQFQKTTGNIGSTLGDVKKDLGKMEEVTREVLEKAKSISSLENLLRAPKFRGGFGELFLGNLLSQILPPAHYELQYKFKSGEKVDAIIRIGKNLVPIDSKFPLENFKKYLAEEDSKEKEDLRKKFIIDVKKHINDISEKYILPDEGTYDFALMYIPAENIYYETILKDESLGEERSIFSYAIQKRVLPTSPHSFFAYLQVIVLGLKGLQIEKSAQYIFQSLSRLQGDLGR
;
A
#
# COMPACT_ATOMS: atom_id res chain seq x y z
N MET A 1 -5.84 42.66 28.40
CA MET A 1 -5.07 41.43 28.14
C MET A 1 -5.87 40.14 28.36
N SER A 2 -6.89 40.12 29.23
CA SER A 2 -7.72 38.94 29.52
C SER A 2 -8.67 38.52 28.38
N THR A 3 -9.23 39.46 27.61
CA THR A 3 -10.24 39.17 26.57
C THR A 3 -9.68 38.54 25.29
N GLN A 4 -8.40 38.79 24.98
CA GLN A 4 -7.74 38.25 23.78
C GLN A 4 -7.21 36.83 24.03
N PHE A 5 -6.78 36.53 25.26
CA PHE A 5 -6.43 35.18 25.69
C PHE A 5 -7.66 34.24 25.72
N GLN A 6 -8.82 34.75 26.16
CA GLN A 6 -10.08 34.00 26.14
C GLN A 6 -10.57 33.66 24.71
N LYS A 7 -10.38 34.57 23.73
CA LYS A 7 -10.69 34.30 22.32
C LYS A 7 -9.77 33.25 21.70
N THR A 8 -8.47 33.28 22.01
CA THR A 8 -7.52 32.29 21.49
C THR A 8 -7.76 30.90 22.07
N THR A 9 -8.06 30.79 23.38
CA THR A 9 -8.41 29.51 24.02
C THR A 9 -9.76 28.95 23.52
N GLY A 10 -10.73 29.83 23.22
CA GLY A 10 -12.01 29.45 22.61
C GLY A 10 -11.85 28.89 21.20
N ASN A 11 -11.00 29.51 20.37
CA ASN A 11 -10.70 29.04 19.01
C ASN A 11 -9.89 27.73 19.00
N ILE A 12 -9.01 27.51 19.98
CA ILE A 12 -8.30 26.23 20.13
C ILE A 12 -9.28 25.11 20.49
N GLY A 13 -10.25 25.37 21.38
CA GLY A 13 -11.30 24.43 21.73
C GLY A 13 -12.20 24.06 20.55
N SER A 14 -12.57 25.02 19.71
CA SER A 14 -13.36 24.76 18.50
C SER A 14 -12.56 23.98 17.46
N THR A 15 -11.29 24.34 17.24
CA THR A 15 -10.43 23.64 16.26
C THR A 15 -10.12 22.21 16.70
N LEU A 16 -9.90 21.95 18.00
CA LEU A 16 -9.80 20.58 18.52
C LEU A 16 -11.11 19.80 18.39
N GLY A 17 -12.26 20.48 18.57
CA GLY A 17 -13.58 19.90 18.36
C GLY A 17 -13.79 19.48 16.91
N ASP A 18 -13.39 20.31 15.96
CA ASP A 18 -13.46 20.02 14.52
C ASP A 18 -12.52 18.88 14.13
N VAL A 19 -11.28 18.86 14.64
CA VAL A 19 -10.34 17.74 14.44
C VAL A 19 -10.88 16.43 15.02
N LYS A 20 -11.50 16.47 16.21
CA LYS A 20 -12.13 15.29 16.82
C LYS A 20 -13.34 14.80 16.01
N LYS A 21 -14.10 15.73 15.44
CA LYS A 21 -15.26 15.44 14.59
C LYS A 21 -14.84 14.84 13.24
N ASP A 22 -13.77 15.35 12.64
CA ASP A 22 -13.18 14.80 11.41
C ASP A 22 -12.55 13.43 11.64
N LEU A 23 -11.93 13.20 12.80
CA LEU A 23 -11.47 11.88 13.23
C LEU A 23 -12.65 10.90 13.38
N GLY A 24 -13.74 11.30 14.02
CA GLY A 24 -14.94 10.46 14.18
C GLY A 24 -15.63 10.12 12.85
N LYS A 25 -15.77 11.10 11.94
CA LYS A 25 -16.28 10.85 10.58
C LYS A 25 -15.37 9.93 9.78
N MET A 26 -14.06 10.00 10.02
CA MET A 26 -13.11 9.12 9.34
C MET A 26 -13.15 7.70 9.88
N GLU A 27 -13.37 7.47 11.17
CA GLU A 27 -13.64 6.13 11.69
C GLU A 27 -14.89 5.50 11.05
N GLU A 28 -15.92 6.31 10.81
CA GLU A 28 -17.16 5.88 10.15
C GLU A 28 -16.92 5.53 8.67
N VAL A 29 -16.18 6.38 7.93
CA VAL A 29 -15.75 6.09 6.55
C VAL A 29 -14.85 4.84 6.52
N THR A 30 -13.89 4.70 7.43
CA THR A 30 -13.05 3.51 7.53
C THR A 30 -13.89 2.26 7.79
N ARG A 31 -14.95 2.35 8.61
CA ARG A 31 -15.87 1.24 8.87
C ARG A 31 -16.72 0.89 7.64
N GLU A 32 -17.26 1.89 6.94
CA GLU A 32 -18.05 1.69 5.72
C GLU A 32 -17.19 1.12 4.59
N VAL A 33 -15.94 1.57 4.47
CA VAL A 33 -14.96 1.04 3.52
C VAL A 33 -14.51 -0.37 3.92
N LEU A 34 -14.37 -0.70 5.21
CA LEU A 34 -14.11 -2.07 5.68
C LEU A 34 -15.27 -3.02 5.35
N GLU A 35 -16.51 -2.58 5.50
CA GLU A 35 -17.70 -3.35 5.10
C GLU A 35 -17.79 -3.51 3.56
N LYS A 36 -17.40 -2.49 2.79
CA LYS A 36 -17.28 -2.61 1.34
C LYS A 36 -16.11 -3.48 0.91
N ALA A 37 -14.98 -3.47 1.63
CA ALA A 37 -13.83 -4.35 1.41
C ALA A 37 -14.18 -5.82 1.74
N LYS A 38 -14.99 -6.06 2.78
CA LYS A 38 -15.61 -7.38 3.00
C LYS A 38 -16.51 -7.77 1.84
N SER A 39 -17.20 -6.83 1.19
CA SER A 39 -18.03 -7.10 -0.01
C SER A 39 -17.18 -7.36 -1.27
N ILE A 40 -15.93 -6.90 -1.32
CA ILE A 40 -14.93 -7.21 -2.36
C ILE A 40 -14.47 -8.69 -2.28
N SER A 41 -14.78 -9.43 -1.21
CA SER A 41 -14.62 -10.90 -1.17
C SER A 41 -15.40 -11.64 -2.26
N SER A 42 -16.41 -10.99 -2.87
CA SER A 42 -17.13 -11.52 -4.04
C SER A 42 -16.30 -11.59 -5.34
N LEU A 43 -15.01 -11.17 -5.31
CA LEU A 43 -14.04 -11.39 -6.40
C LEU A 43 -13.77 -12.87 -6.73
N GLU A 44 -14.17 -13.81 -5.86
CA GLU A 44 -14.16 -15.25 -6.17
C GLU A 44 -14.90 -15.57 -7.49
N ASN A 45 -15.93 -14.81 -7.83
CA ASN A 45 -16.67 -14.97 -9.07
C ASN A 45 -16.00 -14.31 -10.29
N LEU A 46 -15.18 -13.28 -10.09
CA LEU A 46 -14.46 -12.62 -11.19
C LEU A 46 -13.24 -13.45 -11.66
N LEU A 47 -12.68 -14.28 -10.78
CA LEU A 47 -11.65 -15.28 -11.11
C LEU A 47 -12.12 -16.40 -12.04
N ARG A 48 -13.43 -16.59 -12.19
CA ARG A 48 -14.03 -17.57 -13.11
C ARG A 48 -14.26 -17.01 -14.53
N ALA A 49 -14.06 -15.71 -14.76
CA ALA A 49 -14.29 -15.11 -16.06
C ALA A 49 -13.14 -15.42 -17.04
N PRO A 50 -13.40 -15.95 -18.25
CA PRO A 50 -12.37 -16.41 -19.19
C PRO A 50 -11.50 -15.29 -19.82
N LYS A 51 -11.62 -14.02 -19.38
CA LYS A 51 -10.89 -12.86 -19.91
C LYS A 51 -9.91 -12.27 -18.88
N PHE A 52 -9.09 -13.12 -18.27
CA PHE A 52 -7.90 -12.68 -17.52
C PHE A 52 -6.81 -12.23 -18.51
N ARG A 53 -6.77 -10.95 -18.87
CA ARG A 53 -5.64 -10.38 -19.63
C ARG A 53 -5.08 -9.13 -18.94
N GLY A 54 -3.77 -9.15 -18.73
CA GLY A 54 -2.80 -8.05 -18.84
C GLY A 54 -2.88 -6.79 -17.96
N GLY A 55 -4.06 -6.32 -17.54
CA GLY A 55 -4.19 -4.98 -16.93
C GLY A 55 -5.17 -4.87 -15.77
N PHE A 56 -5.81 -5.97 -15.36
CA PHE A 56 -6.74 -5.93 -14.23
C PHE A 56 -6.03 -5.70 -12.89
N GLY A 57 -4.81 -6.25 -12.69
CA GLY A 57 -4.03 -5.99 -11.47
C GLY A 57 -3.80 -4.49 -11.26
N GLU A 58 -3.36 -3.81 -12.32
CA GLU A 58 -3.18 -2.35 -12.33
C GLU A 58 -4.51 -1.59 -12.11
N LEU A 59 -5.60 -2.05 -12.73
CA LEU A 59 -6.92 -1.45 -12.54
C LEU A 59 -7.42 -1.57 -11.10
N PHE A 60 -7.31 -2.76 -10.48
CA PHE A 60 -7.70 -2.98 -9.09
C PHE A 60 -6.82 -2.19 -8.13
N LEU A 61 -5.51 -2.19 -8.35
CA LEU A 61 -4.56 -1.37 -7.61
C LEU A 61 -4.93 0.11 -7.68
N GLY A 62 -5.16 0.63 -8.90
CA GLY A 62 -5.55 2.03 -9.12
C GLY A 62 -6.87 2.40 -8.46
N ASN A 63 -7.89 1.54 -8.57
CA ASN A 63 -9.17 1.74 -7.91
C ASN A 63 -9.00 1.81 -6.39
N LEU A 64 -8.26 0.87 -5.79
CA LEU A 64 -8.06 0.82 -4.35
C LEU A 64 -7.27 2.04 -3.84
N LEU A 65 -6.22 2.44 -4.55
CA LEU A 65 -5.46 3.66 -4.26
C LEU A 65 -6.37 4.90 -4.31
N SER A 66 -7.17 5.05 -5.37
CA SER A 66 -8.05 6.22 -5.56
C SER A 66 -9.15 6.35 -4.51
N GLN A 67 -9.61 5.23 -3.93
CA GLN A 67 -10.64 5.22 -2.90
C GLN A 67 -10.11 5.60 -1.51
N ILE A 68 -8.81 5.37 -1.25
CA ILE A 68 -8.23 5.48 0.10
C ILE A 68 -7.27 6.66 0.21
N LEU A 69 -6.48 6.91 -0.83
CA LEU A 69 -5.46 7.95 -0.85
C LEU A 69 -5.92 9.15 -1.69
N PRO A 70 -5.68 10.39 -1.22
CA PRO A 70 -5.82 11.56 -2.06
C PRO A 70 -4.91 11.48 -3.30
N PRO A 71 -5.29 12.04 -4.46
CA PRO A 71 -4.49 11.97 -5.69
C PRO A 71 -3.06 12.49 -5.57
N ALA A 72 -2.78 13.38 -4.61
CA ALA A 72 -1.43 13.90 -4.37
C ALA A 72 -0.47 12.87 -3.74
N HIS A 73 -0.99 11.78 -3.18
CA HIS A 73 -0.23 10.78 -2.44
C HIS A 73 0.06 9.50 -3.20
N TYR A 74 -0.38 9.38 -4.45
CA TYR A 74 -0.02 8.25 -5.29
C TYR A 74 0.11 8.69 -6.75
N GLU A 75 0.82 7.90 -7.53
CA GLU A 75 0.91 8.09 -8.98
C GLU A 75 0.95 6.72 -9.63
N LEU A 76 0.14 6.53 -10.67
CA LEU A 76 0.12 5.29 -11.44
C LEU A 76 1.16 5.38 -12.56
N GLN A 77 1.71 4.24 -12.95
CA GLN A 77 2.59 4.13 -14.12
C GLN A 77 3.84 5.03 -14.01
N TYR A 78 4.40 5.13 -12.80
CA TYR A 78 5.53 5.99 -12.49
C TYR A 78 6.81 5.47 -13.16
N LYS A 79 7.55 6.38 -13.80
CA LYS A 79 8.76 6.06 -14.56
C LYS A 79 10.00 6.55 -13.81
N PHE A 80 10.91 5.63 -13.51
CA PHE A 80 12.22 5.94 -12.93
C PHE A 80 13.20 6.46 -14.00
N LYS A 81 14.33 7.04 -13.57
CA LYS A 81 15.35 7.59 -14.48
C LYS A 81 15.92 6.54 -15.45
N SER A 82 15.99 5.28 -15.01
CA SER A 82 16.41 4.14 -15.84
C SER A 82 15.49 3.89 -17.05
N GLY A 83 14.26 4.40 -17.00
CA GLY A 83 13.22 4.14 -17.99
C GLY A 83 12.26 3.03 -17.61
N GLU A 84 12.59 2.24 -16.59
CA GLU A 84 11.71 1.24 -15.98
C GLU A 84 10.46 1.91 -15.39
N LYS A 85 9.33 1.22 -15.50
CA LYS A 85 8.03 1.73 -15.09
C LYS A 85 7.38 0.79 -14.09
N VAL A 86 7.09 1.31 -12.92
CA VAL A 86 6.34 0.62 -11.86
C VAL A 86 4.85 0.95 -11.97
N ASP A 87 4.00 0.01 -11.58
CA ASP A 87 2.55 0.13 -11.78
C ASP A 87 1.95 1.26 -10.93
N ALA A 88 2.46 1.46 -9.71
CA ALA A 88 2.16 2.63 -8.90
C ALA A 88 3.30 2.99 -7.92
N ILE A 89 3.28 4.23 -7.44
CA ILE A 89 4.02 4.67 -6.25
C ILE A 89 3.06 5.29 -5.25
N ILE A 90 3.41 5.22 -3.96
CA ILE A 90 2.81 6.01 -2.89
C ILE A 90 3.84 7.00 -2.36
N ARG A 91 3.43 8.26 -2.16
CA ARG A 91 4.26 9.34 -1.63
C ARG A 91 4.01 9.49 -0.13
N ILE A 92 5.01 9.16 0.68
CA ILE A 92 5.00 9.35 2.14
C ILE A 92 6.08 10.37 2.50
N GLY A 93 5.66 11.60 2.78
CA GLY A 93 6.59 12.71 2.98
C GLY A 93 7.38 12.98 1.69
N LYS A 94 8.70 12.74 1.73
CA LYS A 94 9.60 12.90 0.58
C LYS A 94 9.91 11.57 -0.12
N ASN A 95 9.53 10.45 0.48
CA ASN A 95 9.92 9.12 0.05
C ASN A 95 8.80 8.45 -0.76
N LEU A 96 9.20 7.51 -1.62
CA LEU A 96 8.33 6.74 -2.48
C LEU A 96 8.25 5.28 -2.03
N VAL A 97 7.06 4.70 -2.01
CA VAL A 97 6.86 3.25 -1.88
C VAL A 97 6.41 2.72 -3.24
N PRO A 98 7.26 1.99 -3.97
CA PRO A 98 6.91 1.37 -5.24
C PRO A 98 5.96 0.18 -5.05
N ILE A 99 5.05 -0.02 -6.01
CA ILE A 99 4.07 -1.11 -6.01
C ILE A 99 3.98 -1.70 -7.42
N ASP A 100 4.35 -2.97 -7.56
CA ASP A 100 4.15 -3.72 -8.81
C ASP A 100 3.06 -4.77 -8.61
N SER A 101 2.14 -4.86 -9.58
CA SER A 101 0.97 -5.73 -9.56
C SER A 101 1.07 -6.91 -10.54
N LYS A 102 2.23 -7.11 -11.16
CA LYS A 102 2.43 -8.21 -12.10
C LYS A 102 2.57 -9.50 -11.30
N PHE A 103 1.82 -10.51 -11.72
CA PHE A 103 1.89 -11.82 -11.09
C PHE A 103 1.73 -12.90 -12.17
N PRO A 104 2.51 -13.99 -12.14
CA PRO A 104 2.48 -15.05 -13.15
C PRO A 104 1.22 -15.95 -13.02
N LEU A 105 0.04 -15.36 -13.20
CA LEU A 105 -1.27 -16.01 -13.03
C LEU A 105 -1.46 -17.21 -13.97
N GLU A 106 -0.91 -17.16 -15.18
CA GLU A 106 -1.11 -18.21 -16.18
C GLU A 106 -0.46 -19.53 -15.76
N ASN A 107 0.75 -19.49 -15.21
CA ASN A 107 1.43 -20.70 -14.72
C ASN A 107 0.79 -21.22 -13.43
N PHE A 108 0.28 -20.33 -12.58
CA PHE A 108 -0.51 -20.72 -11.41
C PHE A 108 -1.80 -21.48 -11.80
N LYS A 109 -2.53 -20.99 -12.81
CA LYS A 109 -3.75 -21.67 -13.30
C LYS A 109 -3.45 -23.06 -13.84
N LYS A 110 -2.37 -23.22 -14.61
CA LYS A 110 -1.93 -24.52 -15.12
C LYS A 110 -1.63 -25.49 -13.98
N TYR A 111 -0.87 -25.03 -12.98
CA TYR A 111 -0.58 -25.82 -11.78
C TYR A 111 -1.84 -26.26 -11.02
N LEU A 112 -2.83 -25.36 -10.86
CA LEU A 112 -4.06 -25.69 -10.16
C LEU A 112 -4.95 -26.69 -10.92
N ALA A 113 -5.00 -26.55 -12.25
CA ALA A 113 -5.82 -27.41 -13.12
C ALA A 113 -5.21 -28.79 -13.37
N GLU A 114 -3.92 -28.98 -13.08
CA GLU A 114 -3.24 -30.25 -13.30
C GLU A 114 -3.67 -31.30 -12.26
N GLU A 115 -3.99 -32.49 -12.76
CA GLU A 115 -4.43 -33.65 -11.97
C GLU A 115 -3.32 -34.70 -11.84
N ASP A 116 -2.41 -34.81 -12.82
CA ASP A 116 -1.27 -35.69 -12.73
C ASP A 116 -0.29 -35.19 -11.66
N SER A 117 -0.03 -36.01 -10.65
CA SER A 117 0.78 -35.65 -9.48
C SER A 117 2.20 -35.19 -9.86
N LYS A 118 2.80 -35.82 -10.88
CA LYS A 118 4.18 -35.54 -11.29
C LYS A 118 4.25 -34.26 -12.11
N GLU A 119 3.37 -34.09 -13.09
CA GLU A 119 3.29 -32.85 -13.88
C GLU A 119 2.90 -31.65 -13.02
N LYS A 120 2.03 -31.86 -12.03
CA LYS A 120 1.64 -30.84 -11.05
C LYS A 120 2.84 -30.37 -10.22
N GLU A 121 3.71 -31.27 -9.79
CA GLU A 121 4.92 -30.91 -9.04
C GLU A 121 5.89 -30.08 -9.91
N ASP A 122 6.08 -30.46 -11.17
CA ASP A 122 6.94 -29.73 -12.11
C ASP A 122 6.39 -28.34 -12.44
N LEU A 123 5.08 -28.22 -12.64
CA LEU A 123 4.40 -26.93 -12.81
C LEU A 123 4.53 -26.06 -11.56
N ARG A 124 4.42 -26.64 -10.36
CA ARG A 124 4.65 -25.93 -9.09
C ARG A 124 6.07 -25.36 -9.02
N LYS A 125 7.09 -26.17 -9.33
CA LYS A 125 8.50 -25.71 -9.32
C LYS A 125 8.72 -24.56 -10.29
N LYS A 126 8.20 -24.67 -11.52
CA LYS A 126 8.28 -23.59 -12.52
C LYS A 126 7.61 -22.31 -12.03
N PHE A 127 6.41 -22.43 -11.46
CA PHE A 127 5.68 -21.30 -10.89
C PHE A 127 6.47 -20.61 -9.76
N ILE A 128 7.07 -21.37 -8.83
CA ILE A 128 7.90 -20.80 -7.77
C ILE A 128 9.10 -20.03 -8.35
N ILE A 129 9.75 -20.58 -9.38
CA ILE A 129 10.88 -19.91 -10.06
C ILE A 129 10.43 -18.58 -10.68
N ASP A 130 9.28 -18.57 -11.35
CA ASP A 130 8.74 -17.36 -11.98
C ASP A 130 8.41 -16.27 -10.95
N VAL A 131 7.81 -16.65 -9.82
CA VAL A 131 7.52 -15.72 -8.72
C VAL A 131 8.80 -15.16 -8.12
N LYS A 132 9.82 -16.00 -7.86
CA LYS A 132 11.11 -15.55 -7.34
C LYS A 132 11.84 -14.64 -8.32
N LYS A 133 11.77 -14.93 -9.62
CA LYS A 133 12.31 -14.04 -10.66
C LYS A 133 11.62 -12.67 -10.60
N HIS A 134 10.30 -12.66 -10.50
CA HIS A 134 9.55 -11.41 -10.42
C HIS A 134 9.89 -10.60 -9.15
N ILE A 135 10.06 -11.27 -8.01
CA ILE A 135 10.56 -10.63 -6.78
C ILE A 135 11.92 -9.97 -6.99
N ASN A 136 12.85 -10.64 -7.69
CA ASN A 136 14.15 -10.03 -8.02
C ASN A 136 13.98 -8.81 -8.93
N ASP A 137 13.13 -8.92 -9.96
CA ASP A 137 12.85 -7.80 -10.87
C ASP A 137 12.33 -6.59 -10.10
N ILE A 138 11.37 -6.78 -9.17
CA ILE A 138 10.87 -5.69 -8.30
C ILE A 138 12.00 -5.08 -7.47
N SER A 139 12.78 -5.94 -6.81
CA SER A 139 13.85 -5.51 -5.90
C SER A 139 14.91 -4.68 -6.63
N GLU A 140 15.33 -5.13 -7.81
CA GLU A 140 16.41 -4.50 -8.59
C GLU A 140 15.94 -3.26 -9.33
N LYS A 141 14.72 -3.25 -9.87
CA LYS A 141 14.24 -2.16 -10.72
C LYS A 141 13.61 -1.01 -9.97
N TYR A 142 13.03 -1.26 -8.79
CA TYR A 142 12.16 -0.28 -8.13
C TYR A 142 12.62 0.11 -6.73
N ILE A 143 13.50 -0.65 -6.06
CA ILE A 143 14.08 -0.23 -4.77
C ILE A 143 15.31 0.63 -5.05
N LEU A 144 15.07 1.93 -5.22
CA LEU A 144 16.06 2.93 -5.65
C LEU A 144 16.14 4.09 -4.64
N PRO A 145 16.86 3.94 -3.51
CA PRO A 145 17.02 4.99 -2.51
C PRO A 145 17.59 6.30 -3.08
N ASP A 146 18.47 6.22 -4.08
CA ASP A 146 19.04 7.39 -4.78
C ASP A 146 18.01 8.16 -5.63
N GLU A 147 16.86 7.53 -5.91
CA GLU A 147 15.70 8.15 -6.54
C GLU A 147 14.57 8.44 -5.52
N GLY A 148 14.86 8.32 -4.22
CA GLY A 148 13.95 8.68 -3.14
C GLY A 148 12.96 7.60 -2.74
N THR A 149 13.15 6.35 -3.13
CA THR A 149 12.31 5.25 -2.61
C THR A 149 12.68 4.92 -1.16
N TYR A 150 11.78 4.26 -0.44
CA TYR A 150 12.17 3.47 0.72
C TYR A 150 13.03 2.28 0.29
N ASP A 151 13.62 1.60 1.27
CA ASP A 151 14.43 0.40 1.10
C ASP A 151 13.60 -0.86 0.85
N PHE A 152 12.30 -0.72 0.56
CA PHE A 152 11.40 -1.81 0.24
C PHE A 152 10.40 -1.42 -0.87
N ALA A 153 9.78 -2.44 -1.47
CA ALA A 153 8.67 -2.30 -2.42
C ALA A 153 7.53 -3.27 -2.08
N LEU A 154 6.33 -2.99 -2.59
CA LEU A 154 5.16 -3.85 -2.45
C LEU A 154 4.93 -4.66 -3.72
N MET A 155 4.65 -5.94 -3.55
CA MET A 155 4.17 -6.82 -4.62
C MET A 155 2.68 -7.08 -4.41
N TYR A 156 1.84 -6.48 -5.24
CA TYR A 156 0.39 -6.58 -5.13
C TYR A 156 -0.15 -7.79 -5.91
N ILE A 157 -0.73 -8.74 -5.20
CA ILE A 157 -1.38 -9.92 -5.78
C ILE A 157 -2.90 -9.65 -5.77
N PRO A 158 -3.54 -9.47 -6.93
CA PRO A 158 -4.92 -8.96 -7.02
C PRO A 158 -6.01 -9.98 -6.66
N ALA A 159 -5.68 -11.03 -5.89
CA ALA A 159 -6.58 -12.11 -5.51
C ALA A 159 -6.15 -12.78 -4.19
N GLU A 160 -7.08 -12.84 -3.24
CA GLU A 160 -6.81 -13.34 -1.88
C GLU A 160 -6.46 -14.83 -1.86
N ASN A 161 -7.21 -15.66 -2.59
CA ASN A 161 -6.96 -17.09 -2.69
C ASN A 161 -5.59 -17.41 -3.34
N ILE A 162 -5.18 -16.61 -4.32
CA ILE A 162 -3.86 -16.75 -4.97
C ILE A 162 -2.76 -16.38 -3.99
N TYR A 163 -2.93 -15.29 -3.24
CA TYR A 163 -2.02 -14.92 -2.17
C TYR A 163 -1.88 -16.03 -1.12
N TYR A 164 -3.00 -16.60 -0.65
CA TYR A 164 -2.97 -17.69 0.33
C TYR A 164 -2.23 -18.93 -0.19
N GLU A 165 -2.59 -19.40 -1.38
CA GLU A 165 -2.00 -20.62 -1.97
C GLU A 165 -0.52 -20.44 -2.38
N THR A 166 -0.10 -19.21 -2.68
CA THR A 166 1.26 -18.92 -3.13
C THR A 166 2.19 -18.51 -2.00
N ILE A 167 1.76 -17.56 -1.18
CA ILE A 167 2.62 -16.89 -0.19
C ILE A 167 2.55 -17.61 1.15
N LEU A 168 1.34 -17.88 1.65
CA LEU A 168 1.15 -18.44 3.00
C LEU A 168 1.29 -19.96 3.04
N LYS A 169 0.73 -20.68 2.06
CA LYS A 169 0.80 -22.15 2.04
C LYS A 169 2.23 -22.66 1.82
N ASP A 170 3.04 -21.93 1.07
CA ASP A 170 4.44 -22.32 0.82
C ASP A 170 5.31 -22.20 2.08
N GLU A 171 4.98 -21.27 2.99
CA GLU A 171 5.63 -21.16 4.31
C GLU A 171 5.48 -22.43 5.15
N SER A 172 4.33 -23.12 5.04
CA SER A 172 4.07 -24.38 5.77
C SER A 172 4.87 -25.59 5.28
N LEU A 173 5.60 -25.48 4.17
CA LEU A 173 6.40 -26.57 3.58
C LEU A 173 7.90 -26.49 3.91
N GLY A 174 8.32 -25.50 4.72
CA GLY A 174 9.69 -25.34 5.22
C GLY A 174 10.36 -24.01 4.79
N GLU A 175 11.17 -23.44 5.71
CA GLU A 175 11.72 -22.07 5.60
C GLU A 175 12.58 -21.82 4.34
N GLU A 176 13.38 -22.79 3.88
CA GLU A 176 14.28 -22.62 2.74
C GLU A 176 13.57 -22.48 1.38
N ARG A 177 12.29 -22.91 1.29
CA ARG A 177 11.53 -22.86 0.03
C ARG A 177 10.53 -21.72 -0.03
N SER A 178 10.08 -21.23 1.12
CA SER A 178 9.06 -20.19 1.26
C SER A 178 9.29 -18.99 0.35
N ILE A 179 8.33 -18.74 -0.54
CA ILE A 179 8.27 -17.51 -1.35
C ILE A 179 8.22 -16.28 -0.46
N PHE A 180 7.49 -16.33 0.67
CA PHE A 180 7.38 -15.20 1.58
C PHE A 180 8.74 -14.81 2.15
N SER A 181 9.47 -15.75 2.75
CA SER A 181 10.79 -15.50 3.33
C SER A 181 11.78 -14.94 2.29
N TYR A 182 11.73 -15.48 1.07
CA TYR A 182 12.54 -14.97 -0.04
C TYR A 182 12.18 -13.52 -0.43
N ALA A 183 10.89 -13.20 -0.49
CA ALA A 183 10.43 -11.84 -0.77
C ALA A 183 10.92 -10.86 0.30
N ILE A 184 10.77 -11.20 1.58
CA ILE A 184 11.25 -10.38 2.70
C ILE A 184 12.76 -10.16 2.62
N GLN A 185 13.55 -11.20 2.34
CA GLN A 185 15.01 -11.08 2.16
C GLN A 185 15.38 -10.11 1.02
N LYS A 186 14.55 -10.06 -0.03
CA LYS A 186 14.70 -9.16 -1.17
C LYS A 186 14.06 -7.78 -0.93
N ARG A 187 13.56 -7.52 0.29
CA ARG A 187 12.87 -6.29 0.69
C ARG A 187 11.63 -6.01 -0.17
N VAL A 188 10.99 -7.08 -0.64
CA VAL A 188 9.72 -7.05 -1.35
C VAL A 188 8.66 -7.60 -0.41
N LEU A 189 7.63 -6.82 -0.12
CA LEU A 189 6.51 -7.23 0.73
C LEU A 189 5.35 -7.70 -0.16
N PRO A 190 5.05 -9.02 -0.20
CA PRO A 190 3.85 -9.50 -0.87
C PRO A 190 2.60 -9.00 -0.14
N THR A 191 1.60 -8.56 -0.90
CA THR A 191 0.33 -8.08 -0.37
C THR A 191 -0.83 -8.65 -1.17
N SER A 192 -1.90 -9.00 -0.47
CA SER A 192 -3.22 -9.34 -1.00
C SER A 192 -4.12 -8.10 -1.01
N PRO A 193 -5.32 -8.11 -1.63
CA PRO A 193 -6.26 -7.01 -1.53
C PRO A 193 -6.57 -6.60 -0.09
N HIS A 194 -6.75 -7.58 0.81
CA HIS A 194 -7.06 -7.30 2.20
C HIS A 194 -5.87 -6.74 3.00
N SER A 195 -4.69 -7.35 2.87
CA SER A 195 -3.50 -6.86 3.57
C SER A 195 -3.02 -5.52 3.02
N PHE A 196 -3.11 -5.30 1.70
CA PHE A 196 -2.81 -4.02 1.08
C PHE A 196 -3.76 -2.92 1.56
N PHE A 197 -5.06 -3.21 1.69
CA PHE A 197 -6.01 -2.29 2.32
C PHE A 197 -5.56 -1.88 3.74
N ALA A 198 -5.17 -2.84 4.57
CA ALA A 198 -4.69 -2.56 5.92
C ALA A 198 -3.42 -1.67 5.91
N TYR A 199 -2.47 -1.95 5.02
CA TYR A 199 -1.28 -1.11 4.86
C TYR A 199 -1.62 0.32 4.45
N LEU A 200 -2.57 0.51 3.52
CA LEU A 200 -3.01 1.84 3.12
C LEU A 200 -3.62 2.62 4.29
N GLN A 201 -4.38 1.96 5.17
CA GLN A 201 -4.91 2.61 6.38
C GLN A 201 -3.79 3.10 7.32
N VAL A 202 -2.75 2.28 7.51
CA VAL A 202 -1.57 2.66 8.30
C VAL A 202 -0.83 3.83 7.64
N ILE A 203 -0.68 3.82 6.32
CA ILE A 203 -0.08 4.93 5.57
C ILE A 203 -0.90 6.21 5.76
N VAL A 204 -2.23 6.14 5.63
CA VAL A 204 -3.13 7.28 5.85
C VAL A 204 -2.95 7.86 7.25
N LEU A 205 -2.85 7.00 8.28
CA LEU A 205 -2.60 7.44 9.64
C LEU A 205 -1.23 8.14 9.77
N GLY A 206 -0.19 7.58 9.14
CA GLY A 206 1.14 8.20 9.10
C GLY A 206 1.13 9.57 8.41
N LEU A 207 0.43 9.70 7.27
CA LEU A 207 0.29 10.96 6.53
C LEU A 207 -0.42 12.04 7.37
N LYS A 208 -1.45 11.67 8.13
CA LYS A 208 -2.09 12.58 9.08
C LYS A 208 -1.11 13.05 10.16
N GLY A 209 -0.31 12.13 10.72
CA GLY A 209 0.74 12.45 11.67
C GLY A 209 1.71 13.52 11.13
N LEU A 210 2.16 13.35 9.90
CA LEU A 210 3.04 14.32 9.22
C LEU A 210 2.37 15.69 8.99
N GLN A 211 1.07 15.72 8.71
CA GLN A 211 0.32 16.98 8.58
C GLN A 211 0.17 17.71 9.92
N ILE A 212 -0.10 16.97 10.99
CA ILE A 212 -0.19 17.51 12.35
C ILE A 212 1.17 18.09 12.76
N GLU A 213 2.26 17.38 12.51
CA GLU A 213 3.62 17.85 12.79
C GLU A 213 3.90 19.20 12.09
N LYS A 214 3.62 19.29 10.79
CA LYS A 214 3.79 20.53 10.01
C LYS A 214 2.96 21.68 10.58
N SER A 215 1.72 21.40 10.96
CA SER A 215 0.80 22.39 11.55
C SER A 215 1.32 22.88 12.90
N ALA A 216 1.83 21.98 13.74
CA ALA A 216 2.44 22.33 15.02
C ALA A 216 3.69 23.20 14.84
N GLN A 217 4.59 22.83 13.92
CA GLN A 217 5.77 23.64 13.59
C GLN A 217 5.39 25.06 13.14
N TYR A 218 4.35 25.19 12.31
CA TYR A 218 3.83 26.48 11.87
C TYR A 218 3.28 27.32 13.04
N ILE A 219 2.54 26.70 13.96
CA ILE A 219 2.02 27.35 15.16
C ILE A 219 3.18 27.86 16.02
N PHE A 220 4.19 27.03 16.29
CA PHE A 220 5.36 27.44 17.08
C PHE A 220 6.11 28.62 16.45
N GLN A 221 6.37 28.57 15.14
CA GLN A 221 7.01 29.67 14.42
C GLN A 221 6.20 30.97 14.50
N SER A 222 4.87 30.87 14.38
CA SER A 222 3.98 32.02 14.47
C SER A 222 3.99 32.63 15.88
N LEU A 223 3.97 31.79 16.93
CA LEU A 223 4.06 32.24 18.33
C LEU A 223 5.41 32.91 18.64
N SER A 224 6.52 32.34 18.15
CA SER A 224 7.86 32.94 18.34
C SER A 224 7.98 34.31 17.71
N ARG A 225 7.39 34.52 16.52
CA ARG A 225 7.35 35.85 15.86
C ARG A 225 6.57 36.85 16.70
N LEU A 226 5.39 36.48 17.18
CA LEU A 226 4.57 37.35 18.03
C LEU A 226 5.26 37.71 19.35
N GLN A 227 5.99 36.77 19.98
CA GLN A 227 6.78 37.08 21.17
C GLN A 227 7.93 38.05 20.87
N GLY A 228 8.61 37.90 19.74
CA GLY A 228 9.65 38.84 19.30
C GLY A 228 9.12 40.25 19.03
N ASP A 229 7.90 40.35 18.50
CA ASP A 229 7.24 41.64 18.22
C ASP A 229 6.70 42.31 19.51
N LEU A 230 6.30 41.54 20.52
CA LEU A 230 5.87 42.05 21.83
C LEU A 230 7.02 42.40 22.79
N GLY A 231 8.25 41.97 22.46
CA GLY A 231 9.47 42.27 23.23
C GLY A 231 10.21 43.54 22.77
N ARG A 232 9.62 44.33 21.86
CA ARG A 232 10.14 45.61 21.36
C ARG A 232 9.31 46.79 21.84
#